data_AF-A0A812HGI4-F1
#
_entry.id   AF-A0A812HGI4-F1
#
_cell.length_a   1.000
_cell.length_b   1.000
_cell.length_c   1.000
_cell.angle_alpha   90.00
_cell.angle_beta   90.00
_cell.angle_gamma   90.00
#
_symmetry.space_group_name_H-M   'P 1'
#
loop_
_entity.id
_entity.type
_entity.pdbx_description
1 polymer ?
#
loop_
_entity_poly.entity_id
_entity_poly.type
_entity_poly.pdbx_seq_one_letter_code
_entity_poly.pdbx_strand_id
1 'polypeptide(L)'
;MGAGFVRALQSVVPSIAPGSSWAQRDIGPTLRRFFGAYYNGDVWAVYRRYKNIDVENSGWISYDELGEILFLPEFNLLFIFDAFSQQNALIDSRELLVMVCLFSSSKLSEKCGVFMTLFDSSHSGTCTAAEVASFATLALQVLGRCTGACVRGKDIASVMQEELSDVLPQYREAENRLGMEATFKEERIFGQDEIDEICSTFRHVYEELPIGQQPPANCVAPPAPDWQRTAMASAAQMENSPTRKPMNRTLTDAELTHMAMLGSTGNEEGGREQAAEILKEKTRASHQEMLEREAAKAAIKPARGWMVVHGADFVTVSKELARFRHLFVKCVAQALDIPSGILTVVDVTPGSVVVEFLVHPSARAGDNRNATQLLIALAEQLINSNSTLRRGHFGAYAASAELLVGETRRKAVHALSIADGVICCDQSVQCCSPQAVLDEVLARLRIEQRRAEAAEEKYKQAVIELRRRDESVKSLTKLLDLAKQQEEEKKEEQRDAEMQEFGKQLLHLEELAKLRALDVKEDLRDQEVIEFKQELSTLEEQQRPSQ
;
A
#
# COMPACT_ATOMS: atom_id res chain seq x y z
N MET A 1 -23.98 12.76 -2.30
CA MET A 1 -22.85 12.68 -1.36
C MET A 1 -22.60 14.00 -0.63
N GLY A 2 -23.60 14.55 0.06
CA GLY A 2 -23.51 15.93 0.54
C GLY A 2 -23.03 16.07 1.99
N ALA A 3 -23.58 15.28 2.91
CA ALA A 3 -23.37 15.51 4.34
C ALA A 3 -22.66 14.33 5.01
N GLY A 4 -22.99 13.10 4.64
CA GLY A 4 -22.37 11.88 5.14
C GLY A 4 -20.92 11.77 4.70
N PHE A 5 -20.65 11.86 3.39
CA PHE A 5 -19.28 11.78 2.87
C PHE A 5 -18.40 12.94 3.37
N VAL A 6 -18.95 14.17 3.38
CA VAL A 6 -18.28 15.34 3.94
C VAL A 6 -17.94 15.15 5.42
N ARG A 7 -18.88 14.65 6.23
CA ARG A 7 -18.61 14.33 7.64
C ARG A 7 -17.53 13.26 7.79
N ALA A 8 -17.55 12.22 6.95
CA ALA A 8 -16.52 11.19 6.95
C ALA A 8 -15.14 11.81 6.65
N LEU A 9 -15.04 12.63 5.61
CA LEU A 9 -13.82 13.33 5.23
C LEU A 9 -13.29 14.25 6.34
N GLN A 10 -14.17 15.08 6.94
CA GLN A 10 -13.82 15.97 8.05
C GLN A 10 -13.42 15.21 9.31
N SER A 11 -14.04 14.05 9.58
CA SER A 11 -13.67 13.21 10.73
C SER A 11 -12.25 12.64 10.61
N VAL A 12 -11.78 12.39 9.38
CA VAL A 12 -10.45 11.84 9.12
C VAL A 12 -9.38 12.92 9.16
N VAL A 13 -9.68 14.12 8.66
CA VAL A 13 -8.74 15.26 8.65
C VAL A 13 -9.41 16.49 9.30
N PRO A 14 -9.42 16.56 10.65
CA PRO A 14 -10.25 17.54 11.37
C PRO A 14 -9.70 18.97 11.37
N SER A 15 -8.38 19.16 11.25
CA SER A 15 -7.77 20.51 11.22
C SER A 15 -6.28 20.49 10.84
N ILE A 16 -5.79 21.61 10.31
CA ILE A 16 -4.36 21.92 10.10
C ILE A 16 -3.72 22.70 11.25
N ALA A 17 -4.49 23.02 12.30
CA ALA A 17 -4.00 23.81 13.42
C ALA A 17 -2.81 23.12 14.12
N PRO A 18 -1.86 23.90 14.66
CA PRO A 18 -0.81 23.37 15.53
C PRO A 18 -1.42 22.52 16.65
N GLY A 19 -0.98 21.27 16.78
CA GLY A 19 -1.53 20.31 17.74
C GLY A 19 -2.66 19.42 17.23
N SER A 20 -3.09 19.55 15.97
CA SER A 20 -3.99 18.57 15.36
C SER A 20 -3.29 17.22 15.15
N SER A 21 -4.07 16.15 14.99
CA SER A 21 -3.54 14.81 14.72
C SER A 21 -2.70 14.76 13.43
N TRP A 22 -3.05 15.59 12.43
CA TRP A 22 -2.28 15.80 11.21
C TRP A 22 -0.88 16.35 11.48
N ALA A 23 -0.78 17.38 12.34
CA ALA A 23 0.49 18.01 12.69
C ALA A 23 1.33 17.13 13.64
N GLN A 24 0.69 16.44 14.59
CA GLN A 24 1.38 15.63 15.60
C GLN A 24 2.05 14.38 15.02
N ARG A 25 1.44 13.72 14.04
CA ARG A 25 1.98 12.48 13.46
C ARG A 25 3.04 12.72 12.37
N ASP A 26 3.11 13.93 11.81
CA ASP A 26 4.02 14.36 10.74
C ASP A 26 4.01 13.50 9.44
N ILE A 27 3.18 12.46 9.33
CA ILE A 27 3.06 11.63 8.12
C ILE A 27 2.50 12.44 6.96
N GLY A 28 1.31 13.02 7.14
CA GLY A 28 0.66 13.84 6.12
C GLY A 28 1.52 15.02 5.64
N PRO A 29 2.04 15.87 6.55
CA PRO A 29 2.95 16.95 6.18
C PRO A 29 4.22 16.47 5.44
N THR A 30 4.79 15.32 5.83
CA THR A 30 5.95 14.73 5.14
C THR A 30 5.61 14.28 3.73
N LEU A 31 4.49 13.60 3.54
CA LEU A 31 4.02 13.20 2.20
C LEU A 31 3.69 14.41 1.32
N ARG A 32 3.15 15.50 1.89
CA ARG A 32 2.99 16.77 1.16
C ARG A 32 4.32 17.38 0.75
N ARG A 33 5.39 17.23 1.53
CA ARG A 33 6.74 17.65 1.12
C ARG A 33 7.28 16.77 0.00
N PHE A 34 6.94 15.48 -0.05
CA PHE A 34 7.43 14.59 -1.10
C PHE A 34 6.69 14.79 -2.43
N PHE A 35 5.37 14.90 -2.39
CA PHE A 35 4.53 14.89 -3.58
C PHE A 35 3.83 16.21 -3.88
N GLY A 36 3.91 17.21 -3.00
CA GLY A 36 3.19 18.48 -3.20
C GLY A 36 3.57 19.20 -4.49
N ALA A 37 4.79 19.06 -5.01
CA ALA A 37 5.17 19.65 -6.30
C ALA A 37 4.73 18.83 -7.52
N TYR A 38 4.13 17.65 -7.33
CA TYR A 38 3.67 16.80 -8.42
C TYR A 38 2.35 17.34 -8.96
N TYR A 39 2.26 17.44 -10.27
CA TYR A 39 1.01 17.74 -10.98
C TYR A 39 0.48 16.48 -11.66
N ASN A 40 -0.64 16.62 -12.37
CA ASN A 40 -1.31 15.50 -13.02
C ASN A 40 -0.37 14.68 -13.93
N GLY A 41 0.46 15.35 -14.73
CA GLY A 41 1.43 14.68 -15.60
C GLY A 41 2.44 13.81 -14.84
N ASP A 42 2.88 14.24 -13.66
CA ASP A 42 3.83 13.52 -12.81
C ASP A 42 3.19 12.31 -12.14
N VAL A 43 1.94 12.44 -11.67
CA VAL A 43 1.16 11.33 -11.13
C VAL A 43 1.00 10.24 -12.19
N TRP A 44 0.65 10.61 -13.41
CA TRP A 44 0.58 9.67 -14.54
C TRP A 44 1.94 9.08 -14.92
N ALA A 45 3.03 9.83 -14.75
CA ALA A 45 4.38 9.29 -14.95
C ALA A 45 4.71 8.21 -13.91
N VAL A 46 4.34 8.40 -12.64
CA VAL A 46 4.44 7.37 -11.59
C VAL A 46 3.59 6.15 -11.95
N TYR A 47 2.34 6.34 -12.38
CA TYR A 47 1.49 5.23 -12.82
C TYR A 47 2.10 4.41 -13.97
N ARG A 48 2.62 5.08 -15.00
CA ARG A 48 3.28 4.40 -16.14
C ARG A 48 4.52 3.63 -15.73
N ARG A 49 5.31 4.14 -14.78
CA ARG A 49 6.46 3.41 -14.22
C ARG A 49 6.04 2.15 -13.53
N TYR A 50 5.06 2.27 -12.63
CA TYR A 50 4.51 1.14 -11.92
C TYR A 50 4.06 0.06 -12.90
N LYS A 51 3.34 0.41 -13.96
CA LYS A 51 2.91 -0.54 -15.01
C LYS A 51 4.06 -1.21 -15.78
N ASN A 52 5.23 -0.57 -15.87
CA ASN A 52 6.41 -1.19 -16.49
C ASN A 52 7.15 -2.15 -15.54
N ILE A 53 7.00 -1.97 -14.24
CA ILE A 53 7.69 -2.77 -13.22
C ILE A 53 6.82 -3.95 -12.81
N ASP A 54 5.55 -3.72 -12.49
CA ASP A 54 4.58 -4.77 -12.11
C ASP A 54 3.96 -5.42 -13.36
N VAL A 55 4.80 -5.97 -14.23
CA VAL A 55 4.37 -6.65 -15.48
C VAL A 55 3.46 -7.83 -15.19
N GLU A 56 3.69 -8.51 -14.06
CA GLU A 56 2.92 -9.67 -13.61
C GLU A 56 1.58 -9.28 -12.95
N ASN A 57 1.29 -7.97 -12.78
CA ASN A 57 0.14 -7.44 -12.05
C ASN A 57 -0.05 -8.10 -10.67
N SER A 58 1.05 -8.27 -9.94
CA SER A 58 1.03 -8.82 -8.59
C SER A 58 0.20 -7.94 -7.63
N GLY A 59 0.13 -6.63 -7.89
CA GLY A 59 -0.56 -5.67 -7.02
C GLY A 59 0.25 -5.30 -5.78
N TRP A 60 1.50 -5.76 -5.67
CA TRP A 60 2.38 -5.53 -4.54
C TRP A 60 3.69 -4.91 -4.98
N ILE A 61 4.27 -4.08 -4.13
CA ILE A 61 5.49 -3.32 -4.41
C ILE A 61 6.49 -3.56 -3.28
N SER A 62 7.64 -4.11 -3.64
CA SER A 62 8.80 -4.27 -2.77
C SER A 62 9.55 -2.95 -2.59
N TYR A 63 10.51 -2.93 -1.66
CA TYR A 63 11.30 -1.73 -1.39
C TYR A 63 12.12 -1.27 -2.60
N ASP A 64 12.69 -2.22 -3.35
CA ASP A 64 13.53 -1.92 -4.50
C ASP A 64 12.68 -1.34 -5.65
N GLU A 65 11.52 -1.96 -5.92
CA GLU A 65 10.54 -1.47 -6.91
C GLU A 65 10.01 -0.08 -6.53
N LEU A 66 9.80 0.19 -5.24
CA LEU A 66 9.39 1.53 -4.78
C LEU A 66 10.41 2.60 -5.19
N GLY A 67 11.71 2.29 -5.10
CA GLY A 67 12.78 3.18 -5.54
C GLY A 67 12.74 3.47 -7.04
N GLU A 68 12.47 2.44 -7.84
CA GLU A 68 12.31 2.54 -9.30
C GLU A 68 11.00 3.23 -9.72
N ILE A 69 9.99 3.30 -8.84
CA ILE A 69 8.73 3.98 -9.12
C ILE A 69 8.81 5.47 -8.75
N LEU A 70 9.41 5.82 -7.62
CA LEU A 70 9.31 7.18 -7.06
C LEU A 70 10.56 8.05 -7.26
N PHE A 71 11.75 7.47 -7.41
CA PHE A 71 13.03 8.21 -7.52
C PHE A 71 13.26 9.22 -6.38
N LEU A 72 12.73 8.93 -5.20
CA LEU A 72 13.01 9.72 -4.01
C LEU A 72 14.33 9.27 -3.39
N PRO A 73 15.02 10.16 -2.64
CA PRO A 73 16.15 9.77 -1.82
C PRO A 73 15.81 8.59 -0.90
N GLU A 74 16.78 7.71 -0.62
CA GLU A 74 16.59 6.48 0.17
C GLU A 74 15.87 6.73 1.50
N PHE A 75 16.20 7.81 2.20
CA PHE A 75 15.53 8.19 3.45
C PHE A 75 14.01 8.44 3.27
N ASN A 76 13.61 9.07 2.18
CA ASN A 76 12.20 9.35 1.88
C ASN A 76 11.47 8.05 1.48
N LEU A 77 12.15 7.13 0.79
CA LEU A 77 11.61 5.82 0.45
C LEU A 77 11.39 4.98 1.71
N LEU A 78 12.38 4.94 2.62
CA LEU A 78 12.26 4.26 3.92
C LEU A 78 11.10 4.82 4.74
N PHE A 79 10.86 6.14 4.70
CA PHE A 79 9.74 6.76 5.38
C PHE A 79 8.40 6.25 4.84
N ILE A 80 8.22 6.24 3.51
CA ILE A 80 7.00 5.71 2.88
C ILE A 80 6.84 4.23 3.21
N PHE A 81 7.91 3.47 3.15
CA PHE A 81 7.89 2.04 3.40
C PHE A 81 7.55 1.71 4.86
N ASP A 82 8.09 2.43 5.84
CA ASP A 82 7.73 2.25 7.26
C ASP A 82 6.25 2.63 7.52
N ALA A 83 5.74 3.64 6.82
CA ALA A 83 4.37 4.11 7.00
C ALA A 83 3.31 3.25 6.30
N PHE A 84 3.66 2.56 5.19
CA PHE A 84 2.68 1.88 4.33
C PHE A 84 2.97 0.40 4.04
N SER A 85 4.13 -0.15 4.42
CA SER A 85 4.37 -1.58 4.26
C SER A 85 3.50 -2.42 5.19
N GLN A 86 3.04 -3.56 4.66
CA GLN A 86 2.28 -4.56 5.41
C GLN A 86 3.23 -5.60 6.04
N GLN A 87 2.67 -6.61 6.72
CA GLN A 87 3.44 -7.62 7.49
C GLN A 87 4.53 -8.34 6.69
N ASN A 88 4.42 -8.39 5.37
CA ASN A 88 5.38 -9.05 4.47
C ASN A 88 6.42 -8.10 3.85
N ALA A 89 6.57 -6.87 4.37
CA ALA A 89 7.43 -5.85 3.77
C ALA A 89 7.08 -5.59 2.29
N LEU A 90 5.78 -5.47 2.00
CA LEU A 90 5.25 -5.10 0.69
C LEU A 90 4.24 -3.98 0.87
N ILE A 91 4.17 -3.07 -0.10
CA ILE A 91 3.17 -2.01 -0.17
C ILE A 91 2.13 -2.41 -1.22
N ASP A 92 0.85 -2.20 -0.92
CA ASP A 92 -0.22 -2.36 -1.91
C ASP A 92 -0.07 -1.30 -3.02
N SER A 93 -0.07 -1.74 -4.28
CA SER A 93 0.20 -0.82 -5.39
C SER A 93 -0.86 0.26 -5.57
N ARG A 94 -2.14 -0.07 -5.33
CA ARG A 94 -3.23 0.90 -5.37
C ARG A 94 -3.08 1.90 -4.24
N GLU A 95 -2.68 1.45 -3.07
CA GLU A 95 -2.42 2.33 -1.93
C GLU A 95 -1.30 3.33 -2.21
N LEU A 96 -0.18 2.87 -2.80
CA LEU A 96 0.91 3.75 -3.22
C LEU A 96 0.43 4.82 -4.21
N LEU A 97 -0.28 4.40 -5.25
CA LEU A 97 -0.73 5.30 -6.31
C LEU A 97 -1.78 6.30 -5.82
N VAL A 98 -2.70 5.86 -4.95
CA VAL A 98 -3.66 6.72 -4.28
C VAL A 98 -2.95 7.72 -3.38
N MET A 99 -1.94 7.31 -2.60
CA MET A 99 -1.14 8.21 -1.80
C MET A 99 -0.45 9.29 -2.65
N VAL A 100 0.28 8.90 -3.71
CA VAL A 100 0.97 9.87 -4.58
C VAL A 100 -0.03 10.87 -5.17
N CYS A 101 -1.18 10.40 -5.65
CA CYS A 101 -2.23 11.23 -6.23
C CYS A 101 -2.89 12.16 -5.18
N LEU A 102 -3.21 11.65 -3.98
CA LEU A 102 -3.80 12.44 -2.90
C LEU A 102 -2.89 13.56 -2.43
N PHE A 103 -1.59 13.32 -2.35
CA PHE A 103 -0.64 14.29 -1.83
C PHE A 103 -0.08 15.26 -2.90
N SER A 104 -0.40 15.02 -4.18
CA SER A 104 -0.06 15.91 -5.30
C SER A 104 -0.83 17.25 -5.27
N SER A 105 -0.38 18.21 -6.08
CA SER A 105 -1.10 19.46 -6.37
C SER A 105 -2.00 19.37 -7.60
N SER A 106 -2.32 18.15 -8.08
CA SER A 106 -3.34 17.95 -9.12
C SER A 106 -4.70 18.47 -8.65
N LYS A 107 -5.55 18.90 -9.57
CA LYS A 107 -6.92 19.34 -9.26
C LYS A 107 -7.76 18.14 -8.79
N LEU A 108 -8.81 18.40 -7.99
CA LEU A 108 -9.70 17.34 -7.50
C LEU A 108 -10.26 16.46 -8.62
N SER A 109 -10.74 17.07 -9.72
CA SER A 109 -11.25 16.33 -10.89
C SER A 109 -10.20 15.44 -11.54
N GLU A 110 -8.96 15.91 -11.63
CA GLU A 110 -7.83 15.13 -12.16
C GLU A 110 -7.48 13.95 -11.25
N LYS A 111 -7.51 14.15 -9.92
CA LYS A 111 -7.28 13.09 -8.95
C LYS A 111 -8.33 12.00 -9.08
N CYS A 112 -9.60 12.39 -9.20
CA CYS A 112 -10.68 11.44 -9.41
C CYS A 112 -10.57 10.71 -10.74
N GLY A 113 -10.14 11.36 -11.83
CA GLY A 113 -9.85 10.69 -13.10
C GLY A 113 -8.75 9.62 -12.99
N VAL A 114 -7.70 9.89 -12.19
CA VAL A 114 -6.69 8.87 -11.85
C VAL A 114 -7.33 7.72 -11.07
N PHE A 115 -8.16 8.01 -10.07
CA PHE A 115 -8.84 6.97 -9.27
C PHE A 115 -9.78 6.10 -10.11
N MET A 116 -10.56 6.67 -11.02
CA MET A 116 -11.37 5.87 -11.94
C MET A 116 -10.50 4.88 -12.71
N THR A 117 -9.35 5.31 -13.22
CA THR A 117 -8.46 4.42 -13.97
C THR A 117 -7.84 3.32 -13.10
N LEU A 118 -7.57 3.59 -11.82
CA LEU A 118 -7.00 2.62 -10.89
C LEU A 118 -8.01 1.56 -10.42
N PHE A 119 -9.29 1.94 -10.34
CA PHE A 119 -10.36 1.10 -9.77
C PHE A 119 -11.32 0.54 -10.81
N ASP A 120 -11.29 1.02 -12.05
CA ASP A 120 -12.00 0.42 -13.17
C ASP A 120 -11.42 -0.96 -13.49
N SER A 121 -12.02 -1.98 -12.90
CA SER A 121 -11.60 -3.37 -13.02
C SER A 121 -11.91 -3.99 -14.38
N SER A 122 -12.83 -3.40 -15.16
CA SER A 122 -13.18 -3.93 -16.49
C SER A 122 -12.53 -3.15 -17.63
N HIS A 123 -11.84 -2.04 -17.33
CA HIS A 123 -11.25 -1.14 -18.32
C HIS A 123 -12.28 -0.59 -19.32
N SER A 124 -13.53 -0.40 -18.90
CA SER A 124 -14.61 0.16 -19.73
C SER A 124 -14.55 1.68 -19.85
N GLY A 125 -13.76 2.37 -19.03
CA GLY A 125 -13.73 3.82 -18.93
C GLY A 125 -14.85 4.42 -18.08
N THR A 126 -15.63 3.57 -17.42
CA THR A 126 -16.72 3.92 -16.49
C THR A 126 -16.61 3.04 -15.26
N CYS A 127 -17.06 3.48 -14.09
CA CYS A 127 -17.04 2.69 -12.86
C CYS A 127 -18.44 2.32 -12.37
N THR A 128 -18.50 1.30 -11.53
CA THR A 128 -19.65 0.97 -10.68
C THR A 128 -19.63 1.79 -9.39
N ALA A 129 -20.77 1.94 -8.70
CA ALA A 129 -20.79 2.62 -7.40
C ALA A 129 -19.92 1.92 -6.35
N ALA A 130 -19.82 0.59 -6.43
CA ALA A 130 -18.93 -0.20 -5.57
C ALA A 130 -17.45 0.13 -5.79
N GLU A 131 -17.01 0.32 -7.03
CA GLU A 131 -15.65 0.79 -7.36
C GLU A 131 -15.43 2.22 -6.88
N VAL A 132 -16.42 3.10 -7.02
CA VAL A 132 -16.39 4.48 -6.50
C VAL A 132 -16.24 4.49 -4.96
N ALA A 133 -17.00 3.67 -4.26
CA ALA A 133 -16.91 3.50 -2.81
C ALA A 133 -15.56 2.91 -2.39
N SER A 134 -15.00 2.01 -3.19
CA SER A 134 -13.69 1.40 -2.93
C SER A 134 -12.57 2.42 -3.02
N PHE A 135 -12.54 3.29 -4.04
CA PHE A 135 -11.50 4.31 -4.11
C PHE A 135 -11.67 5.36 -3.01
N ALA A 136 -12.90 5.78 -2.69
CA ALA A 136 -13.13 6.72 -1.60
C ALA A 136 -12.71 6.15 -0.24
N THR A 137 -12.97 4.86 -0.03
CA THR A 137 -12.50 4.13 1.15
C THR A 137 -10.98 4.13 1.24
N LEU A 138 -10.28 3.76 0.16
CA LEU A 138 -8.82 3.69 0.17
C LEU A 138 -8.21 5.09 0.38
N ALA A 139 -8.78 6.11 -0.26
CA ALA A 139 -8.33 7.49 -0.09
C ALA A 139 -8.46 7.96 1.36
N LEU A 140 -9.61 7.68 2.00
CA LEU A 140 -9.82 8.00 3.41
C LEU A 140 -8.94 7.14 4.33
N GLN A 141 -8.65 5.89 3.99
CA GLN A 141 -7.72 5.05 4.77
C GLN A 141 -6.29 5.58 4.73
N VAL A 142 -5.80 6.03 3.57
CA VAL A 142 -4.50 6.69 3.45
C VAL A 142 -4.43 7.93 4.34
N LEU A 143 -5.46 8.77 4.32
CA LEU A 143 -5.56 9.93 5.21
C LEU A 143 -5.69 9.51 6.69
N GLY A 144 -6.41 8.44 6.97
CA GLY A 144 -6.56 7.86 8.30
C GLY A 144 -5.25 7.35 8.88
N ARG A 145 -4.33 6.80 8.06
CA ARG A 145 -2.96 6.48 8.51
C ARG A 145 -2.18 7.73 8.88
N CYS A 146 -2.40 8.84 8.18
CA CYS A 146 -1.74 10.11 8.44
C CYS A 146 -2.20 10.77 9.74
N THR A 147 -3.44 10.54 10.16
CA THR A 147 -4.06 11.19 11.34
C THR A 147 -4.32 10.23 12.50
N GLY A 148 -4.27 8.92 12.28
CA GLY A 148 -4.73 7.91 13.22
C GLY A 148 -6.23 7.66 13.25
N ALA A 149 -7.00 8.28 12.36
CA ALA A 149 -8.42 7.99 12.22
C ALA A 149 -8.64 6.58 11.66
N CYS A 150 -9.59 5.85 12.24
CA CYS A 150 -9.99 4.54 11.73
C CYS A 150 -11.07 4.71 10.67
N VAL A 151 -10.84 4.16 9.47
CA VAL A 151 -11.78 4.22 8.34
C VAL A 151 -12.20 2.80 7.97
N ARG A 152 -13.52 2.54 8.03
CA ARG A 152 -14.12 1.26 7.70
C ARG A 152 -14.86 1.35 6.38
N GLY A 153 -14.52 0.50 5.41
CA GLY A 153 -15.14 0.53 4.08
C GLY A 153 -16.65 0.31 4.07
N LYS A 154 -17.19 -0.47 5.02
CA LYS A 154 -18.65 -0.66 5.16
C LYS A 154 -19.38 0.65 5.47
N ASP A 155 -18.78 1.50 6.30
CA ASP A 155 -19.37 2.79 6.68
C ASP A 155 -19.43 3.72 5.46
N ILE A 156 -18.35 3.75 4.67
CA ILE A 156 -18.27 4.56 3.44
C ILE A 156 -19.23 4.05 2.36
N ALA A 157 -19.31 2.73 2.18
CA ALA A 157 -20.24 2.12 1.22
C ALA A 157 -21.70 2.41 1.58
N SER A 158 -22.08 2.31 2.86
CA SER A 158 -23.44 2.66 3.33
C SER A 158 -23.76 4.12 3.06
N VAL A 159 -22.84 5.03 3.37
CA VAL A 159 -23.00 6.46 3.10
C VAL A 159 -23.17 6.73 1.61
N MET A 160 -22.37 6.09 0.74
CA MET A 160 -22.54 6.25 -0.70
C MET A 160 -23.86 5.70 -1.21
N GLN A 161 -24.27 4.53 -0.72
CA GLN A 161 -25.55 3.92 -1.05
C GLN A 161 -26.74 4.83 -0.73
N GLU A 162 -26.70 5.52 0.40
CA GLU A 162 -27.76 6.45 0.82
C GLU A 162 -27.74 7.77 0.03
N GLU A 163 -26.56 8.30 -0.31
CA GLU A 163 -26.43 9.65 -0.84
C GLU A 163 -26.23 9.76 -2.37
N LEU A 164 -26.04 8.65 -3.08
CA LEU A 164 -25.79 8.66 -4.53
C LEU A 164 -27.06 9.00 -5.31
N SER A 165 -28.20 8.42 -4.95
CA SER A 165 -29.49 8.63 -5.62
C SER A 165 -30.00 10.06 -5.48
N ASP A 166 -29.52 10.81 -4.50
CA ASP A 166 -29.82 12.24 -4.31
C ASP A 166 -28.96 13.17 -5.16
N VAL A 167 -27.79 12.71 -5.61
CA VAL A 167 -26.84 13.53 -6.38
C VAL A 167 -26.85 13.20 -7.85
N LEU A 168 -27.08 11.94 -8.24
CA LEU A 168 -27.05 11.52 -9.62
C LEU A 168 -28.41 10.98 -10.07
N PRO A 169 -29.14 11.71 -10.92
CA PRO A 169 -30.41 11.24 -11.48
C PRO A 169 -30.29 9.89 -12.21
N GLN A 170 -29.20 9.67 -12.95
CA GLN A 170 -28.93 8.43 -13.69
C GLN A 170 -28.82 7.22 -12.73
N TYR A 171 -28.22 7.44 -11.55
CA TYR A 171 -28.11 6.41 -10.53
C TYR A 171 -29.47 6.05 -9.94
N ARG A 172 -30.29 7.07 -9.63
CA ARG A 172 -31.67 6.89 -9.14
C ARG A 172 -32.55 6.13 -10.15
N GLU A 173 -32.44 6.44 -11.43
CA GLU A 173 -33.18 5.72 -12.48
C GLU A 173 -32.77 4.25 -12.58
N ALA A 174 -31.47 3.97 -12.51
CA ALA A 174 -30.97 2.60 -12.51
C ALA A 174 -31.40 1.82 -11.25
N GLU A 175 -31.38 2.46 -10.08
CA GLU A 175 -31.83 1.88 -8.82
C GLU A 175 -33.32 1.48 -8.88
N ASN A 176 -34.17 2.35 -9.42
CA ASN A 176 -35.60 2.05 -9.61
C ASN A 176 -35.85 0.88 -10.57
N ARG A 177 -34.94 0.64 -11.52
CA ARG A 177 -35.07 -0.42 -12.54
C ARG A 177 -34.59 -1.79 -12.04
N LEU A 178 -33.48 -1.84 -11.32
CA LEU A 178 -32.75 -3.07 -11.01
C LEU A 178 -32.67 -3.39 -9.52
N GLY A 179 -33.04 -2.44 -8.68
CA GLY A 179 -32.86 -2.51 -7.24
C GLY A 179 -31.47 -2.07 -6.80
N MET A 180 -31.41 -1.55 -5.58
CA MET A 180 -30.23 -0.92 -4.96
C MET A 180 -28.95 -1.76 -5.05
N GLU A 181 -29.01 -3.06 -4.72
CA GLU A 181 -27.81 -3.90 -4.65
C GLU A 181 -27.19 -4.18 -6.02
N ALA A 182 -28.02 -4.49 -7.02
CA ALA A 182 -27.58 -4.75 -8.39
C ALA A 182 -27.02 -3.47 -9.02
N THR A 183 -27.72 -2.34 -8.87
CA THR A 183 -27.24 -1.04 -9.36
C THR A 183 -25.92 -0.64 -8.70
N PHE A 184 -25.72 -0.93 -7.42
CA PHE A 184 -24.48 -0.57 -6.74
C PHE A 184 -23.27 -1.39 -7.22
N LYS A 185 -23.45 -2.69 -7.47
CA LYS A 185 -22.35 -3.63 -7.76
C LYS A 185 -22.09 -3.84 -9.25
N GLU A 186 -23.11 -3.75 -10.10
CA GLU A 186 -23.04 -4.24 -11.48
C GLU A 186 -23.19 -3.13 -12.52
N GLU A 187 -23.97 -2.08 -12.22
CA GLU A 187 -24.22 -0.99 -13.17
C GLU A 187 -23.06 0.01 -13.24
N ARG A 188 -22.59 0.27 -14.47
CA ARG A 188 -21.42 1.13 -14.76
C ARG A 188 -21.85 2.51 -15.23
N ILE A 189 -22.26 3.33 -14.27
CA ILE A 189 -22.86 4.64 -14.50
C ILE A 189 -21.83 5.78 -14.39
N PHE A 190 -20.72 5.55 -13.67
CA PHE A 190 -19.83 6.63 -13.25
C PHE A 190 -18.73 6.86 -14.27
N GLY A 191 -18.96 7.79 -15.20
CA GLY A 191 -17.93 8.38 -16.06
C GLY A 191 -17.32 9.63 -15.44
N GLN A 192 -16.53 10.34 -16.23
CA GLN A 192 -15.87 11.58 -15.80
C GLN A 192 -16.89 12.65 -15.38
N ASP A 193 -17.99 12.79 -16.13
CA ASP A 193 -19.01 13.81 -15.91
C ASP A 193 -19.76 13.56 -14.59
N GLU A 194 -20.18 12.31 -14.33
CA GLU A 194 -20.88 11.93 -13.09
C GLU A 194 -19.96 12.10 -11.86
N ILE A 195 -18.68 11.77 -12.01
CA ILE A 195 -17.69 11.98 -10.95
C ILE A 195 -17.46 13.47 -10.68
N ASP A 196 -17.43 14.31 -11.71
CA ASP A 196 -17.28 15.76 -11.54
C ASP A 196 -18.50 16.37 -10.84
N GLU A 197 -19.72 15.86 -11.13
CA GLU A 197 -20.95 16.22 -10.42
C GLU A 197 -20.88 15.82 -8.94
N ILE A 198 -20.44 14.60 -8.62
CA ILE A 198 -20.19 14.18 -7.24
C ILE A 198 -19.16 15.08 -6.57
N CYS A 199 -18.03 15.36 -7.23
CA CYS A 199 -16.94 16.16 -6.67
C CYS A 199 -17.38 17.59 -6.37
N SER A 200 -18.32 18.16 -7.15
CA SER A 200 -18.86 19.48 -6.91
C SER A 200 -19.50 19.62 -5.52
N THR A 201 -20.08 18.54 -4.98
CA THR A 201 -20.80 18.54 -3.70
C THR A 201 -19.89 18.72 -2.48
N PHE A 202 -18.64 18.28 -2.55
CA PHE A 202 -17.68 18.36 -1.44
C PHE A 202 -16.42 19.18 -1.77
N ARG A 203 -16.33 19.79 -2.96
CA ARG A 203 -15.17 20.57 -3.41
C ARG A 203 -14.74 21.63 -2.40
N HIS A 204 -15.70 22.40 -1.87
CA HIS A 204 -15.42 23.45 -0.89
C HIS A 204 -14.73 22.91 0.36
N VAL A 205 -15.15 21.75 0.88
CA VAL A 205 -14.50 21.11 2.04
C VAL A 205 -13.12 20.58 1.66
N TYR A 206 -12.98 19.97 0.50
CA TYR A 206 -11.68 19.46 0.03
C TYR A 206 -10.62 20.56 -0.09
N GLU A 207 -11.00 21.74 -0.59
CA GLU A 207 -10.10 22.89 -0.74
C GLU A 207 -9.60 23.44 0.61
N GLU A 208 -10.37 23.27 1.69
CA GLU A 208 -9.97 23.63 3.05
C GLU A 208 -8.98 22.63 3.67
N LEU A 209 -8.92 21.40 3.16
CA LEU A 209 -8.03 20.37 3.68
C LEU A 209 -6.55 20.65 3.36
N PRO A 210 -5.60 20.17 4.19
CA PRO A 210 -4.17 20.34 3.94
C PRO A 210 -3.70 19.77 2.59
N ILE A 211 -4.42 18.78 2.05
CA ILE A 211 -4.14 18.16 0.74
C ILE A 211 -4.73 18.95 -0.45
N GLY A 212 -5.69 19.85 -0.21
CA GLY A 212 -6.29 20.74 -1.20
C GLY A 212 -5.60 22.10 -1.30
N GLN A 213 -4.81 22.48 -0.29
CA GLN A 213 -4.10 23.76 -0.24
C GLN A 213 -2.87 23.83 -1.17
N GLN A 214 -2.23 25.00 -1.24
CA GLN A 214 -0.98 25.16 -1.98
C GLN A 214 0.16 24.28 -1.42
N PRO A 215 1.07 23.81 -2.27
CA PRO A 215 2.18 22.97 -1.82
C PRO A 215 3.14 23.75 -0.89
N PRO A 216 3.73 23.07 0.11
CA PRO A 216 4.80 23.66 0.92
C PRO A 216 5.99 24.15 0.08
N ALA A 217 6.65 25.22 0.51
CA ALA A 217 7.79 25.81 -0.21
C ALA A 217 9.01 24.87 -0.34
N ASN A 218 9.11 23.85 0.50
CA ASN A 218 10.21 22.89 0.56
C ASN A 218 9.86 21.53 -0.08
N CYS A 219 8.96 21.52 -1.05
CA CYS A 219 8.62 20.29 -1.77
C CYS A 219 9.80 19.75 -2.59
N VAL A 220 9.89 18.42 -2.65
CA VAL A 220 10.80 17.72 -3.56
C VAL A 220 10.26 17.89 -4.99
N ALA A 221 11.11 18.37 -5.90
CA ALA A 221 10.73 18.49 -7.30
C ALA A 221 10.47 17.11 -7.93
N PRO A 222 9.46 16.96 -8.80
CA PRO A 222 9.26 15.71 -9.52
C PRO A 222 10.47 15.43 -10.44
N PRO A 223 10.78 14.14 -10.70
CA PRO A 223 11.85 13.78 -11.63
C PRO A 223 11.52 14.27 -13.05
N ALA A 224 12.54 14.72 -13.79
CA ALA A 224 12.36 15.30 -15.13
C ALA A 224 11.64 14.33 -16.09
N PRO A 225 10.74 14.79 -16.99
CA PRO A 225 9.88 13.92 -17.81
C PRO A 225 10.59 12.95 -18.78
N ASP A 226 11.82 13.23 -19.20
CA ASP A 226 12.49 12.57 -20.34
C ASP A 226 13.34 11.33 -19.99
N TRP A 227 13.26 10.87 -18.74
CA TRP A 227 14.18 9.89 -18.15
C TRP A 227 13.99 8.43 -18.61
N GLN A 228 12.96 8.11 -19.41
CA GLN A 228 12.85 6.80 -20.08
C GLN A 228 14.06 6.48 -20.99
N ARG A 229 14.80 7.50 -21.46
CA ARG A 229 16.00 7.29 -22.28
C ARG A 229 17.27 7.01 -21.46
N THR A 230 17.32 7.38 -20.18
CA THR A 230 18.55 7.28 -19.38
C THR A 230 18.70 5.90 -18.74
N ALA A 231 17.61 5.23 -18.37
CA ALA A 231 17.66 3.87 -17.81
C ALA A 231 18.22 2.85 -18.82
N MET A 232 17.91 2.98 -20.11
CA MET A 232 18.50 2.13 -21.16
C MET A 232 19.93 2.55 -21.55
N ALA A 233 20.28 3.83 -21.44
CA ALA A 233 21.63 4.31 -21.72
C ALA A 233 22.64 3.92 -20.61
N SER A 234 22.21 3.86 -19.35
CA SER A 234 23.05 3.45 -18.22
C SER A 234 23.42 1.97 -18.25
N ALA A 235 22.57 1.09 -18.79
CA ALA A 235 22.90 -0.31 -19.00
C ALA A 235 23.95 -0.52 -20.11
N ALA A 236 24.00 0.37 -21.11
CA ALA A 236 24.98 0.33 -22.20
C ALA A 236 26.30 1.06 -21.89
N GLN A 237 26.36 1.87 -20.83
CA GLN A 237 27.54 2.68 -20.47
C GLN A 237 28.38 2.12 -19.30
N MET A 238 28.00 0.97 -18.72
CA MET A 238 28.81 0.32 -17.68
C MET A 238 30.02 -0.46 -18.22
N GLU A 239 30.21 -0.57 -19.55
CA GLU A 239 31.33 -1.31 -20.13
C GLU A 239 32.55 -0.49 -20.56
N ASN A 240 32.57 0.85 -20.46
CA ASN A 240 33.81 1.61 -20.75
C ASN A 240 33.96 2.91 -19.92
N SER A 241 34.99 2.91 -19.07
CA SER A 241 35.56 3.96 -18.17
C SER A 241 35.78 5.37 -18.78
N PRO A 242 36.31 6.39 -18.07
CA PRO A 242 36.00 6.97 -16.74
C PRO A 242 35.76 8.51 -16.77
N THR A 243 35.26 9.06 -15.65
CA THR A 243 35.26 10.48 -15.22
C THR A 243 34.68 11.56 -16.16
N ARG A 244 33.48 12.07 -15.85
CA ARG A 244 33.04 13.43 -16.25
C ARG A 244 32.26 14.15 -15.15
N LYS A 245 32.65 15.42 -14.93
CA LYS A 245 32.01 16.41 -14.06
C LYS A 245 30.66 16.86 -14.65
N PRO A 246 29.65 17.22 -13.83
CA PRO A 246 28.40 17.77 -14.35
C PRO A 246 28.55 19.23 -14.79
N MET A 247 28.00 19.53 -15.97
CA MET A 247 27.83 20.87 -16.54
C MET A 247 26.46 21.39 -16.12
N ASN A 248 26.42 22.44 -15.28
CA ASN A 248 25.20 23.19 -15.01
C ASN A 248 25.02 24.23 -16.13
N ARG A 249 23.88 24.19 -16.84
CA ARG A 249 23.41 25.31 -17.67
C ARG A 249 22.38 26.10 -16.85
N THR A 250 22.76 27.28 -16.41
CA THR A 250 21.86 28.32 -15.88
C THR A 250 21.24 29.10 -17.04
N LEU A 251 19.92 29.28 -17.00
CA LEU A 251 19.17 30.22 -17.86
C LEU A 251 19.69 31.64 -17.64
N THR A 252 19.72 32.46 -18.68
CA THR A 252 20.31 33.81 -18.61
C THR A 252 19.26 34.85 -18.27
N ASP A 253 19.63 35.88 -17.49
CA ASP A 253 18.76 36.99 -17.03
C ASP A 253 17.97 37.69 -18.15
N ALA A 254 18.41 37.56 -19.41
CA ALA A 254 17.71 38.08 -20.58
C ALA A 254 16.36 37.39 -20.82
N GLU A 255 16.23 36.10 -20.51
CA GLU A 255 15.01 35.31 -20.73
C GLU A 255 13.94 35.61 -19.66
N LEU A 256 14.36 35.89 -18.43
CA LEU A 256 13.50 36.35 -17.34
C LEU A 256 12.95 37.77 -17.58
N THR A 257 13.74 38.63 -18.20
CA THR A 257 13.34 40.02 -18.48
C THR A 257 12.30 40.10 -19.62
N HIS A 258 12.37 39.18 -20.59
CA HIS A 258 11.42 39.11 -21.70
C HIS A 258 10.02 38.63 -21.28
N MET A 259 9.92 37.78 -20.25
CA MET A 259 8.63 37.33 -19.70
C MET A 259 7.94 38.41 -18.85
N ALA A 260 8.69 39.25 -18.14
CA ALA A 260 8.12 40.33 -17.33
C ALA A 260 7.46 41.42 -18.19
N MET A 261 7.94 41.64 -19.42
CA MET A 261 7.39 42.65 -20.33
C MET A 261 6.08 42.24 -21.03
N LEU A 262 5.72 40.95 -21.03
CA LEU A 262 4.48 40.46 -21.67
C LEU A 262 3.24 40.52 -20.77
N GLY A 263 3.38 40.94 -19.50
CA GLY A 263 2.32 40.80 -18.48
C GLY A 263 1.54 42.06 -18.09
N SER A 264 1.76 43.23 -18.70
CA SER A 264 1.13 44.48 -18.22
C SER A 264 0.45 45.28 -19.32
N THR A 265 -0.80 44.93 -19.62
CA THR A 265 -1.76 45.86 -20.22
C THR A 265 -2.48 46.61 -19.09
N GLY A 266 -2.44 47.95 -19.11
CA GLY A 266 -3.32 48.79 -18.29
C GLY A 266 -2.61 49.80 -17.38
N ASN A 267 -2.76 51.07 -17.78
CA ASN A 267 -2.56 52.36 -17.10
C ASN A 267 -2.29 52.33 -15.57
N GLU A 268 -1.17 52.93 -15.18
CA GLU A 268 -1.04 53.99 -14.15
C GLU A 268 0.48 54.19 -13.87
N GLU A 269 1.02 55.32 -14.35
CA GLU A 269 2.45 55.48 -14.70
C GLU A 269 3.31 56.17 -13.62
N GLY A 270 2.82 56.32 -12.38
CA GLY A 270 3.53 57.11 -11.35
C GLY A 270 4.06 56.35 -10.13
N GLY A 271 3.49 55.19 -9.78
CA GLY A 271 3.79 54.50 -8.51
C GLY A 271 4.47 53.13 -8.65
N ARG A 272 4.59 52.61 -9.88
CA ARG A 272 5.07 51.23 -10.14
C ARG A 272 6.59 51.08 -10.07
N GLU A 273 7.35 52.13 -10.39
CA GLU A 273 8.81 52.05 -10.44
C GLU A 273 9.44 51.89 -9.05
N GLN A 274 8.97 52.67 -8.07
CA GLN A 274 9.46 52.57 -6.69
C GLN A 274 9.06 51.24 -6.03
N ALA A 275 7.87 50.71 -6.31
CA ALA A 275 7.43 49.42 -5.80
C ALA A 275 8.20 48.24 -6.42
N ALA A 276 8.53 48.31 -7.71
CA ALA A 276 9.33 47.29 -8.39
C ALA A 276 10.79 47.27 -7.92
N GLU A 277 11.34 48.44 -7.58
CA GLU A 277 12.72 48.57 -7.08
C GLU A 277 12.85 48.03 -5.64
N ILE A 278 11.92 48.36 -4.76
CA ILE A 278 11.86 47.81 -3.39
C ILE A 278 11.66 46.28 -3.40
N LEU A 279 10.84 45.76 -4.32
CA LEU A 279 10.63 44.31 -4.44
C LEU A 279 11.88 43.58 -4.96
N LYS A 280 12.62 44.18 -5.90
CA LYS A 280 13.90 43.67 -6.43
C LYS A 280 15.00 43.65 -5.36
N GLU A 281 15.07 44.68 -4.52
CA GLU A 281 16.04 44.75 -3.43
C GLU A 281 15.74 43.70 -2.35
N LYS A 282 14.46 43.51 -2.02
CA LYS A 282 14.02 42.51 -1.03
C LYS A 282 14.20 41.07 -1.53
N THR A 283 14.01 40.82 -2.82
CA THR A 283 14.30 39.51 -3.43
C THR A 283 15.80 39.23 -3.55
N ARG A 284 16.64 40.24 -3.84
CA ARG A 284 18.10 40.09 -3.80
C ARG A 284 18.62 39.79 -2.40
N ALA A 285 18.15 40.51 -1.38
CA ALA A 285 18.54 40.27 0.00
C ALA A 285 18.14 38.85 0.47
N SER A 286 16.92 38.42 0.17
CA SER A 286 16.43 37.08 0.52
C SER A 286 17.16 35.96 -0.25
N HIS A 287 17.52 36.19 -1.52
CA HIS A 287 18.27 35.22 -2.33
C HIS A 287 19.73 35.11 -1.85
N GLN A 288 20.32 36.23 -1.42
CA GLN A 288 21.67 36.25 -0.86
C GLN A 288 21.74 35.53 0.49
N GLU A 289 20.76 35.75 1.37
CA GLU A 289 20.65 35.05 2.66
C GLU A 289 20.38 33.53 2.49
N MET A 290 19.64 33.15 1.43
CA MET A 290 19.42 31.75 1.06
C MET A 290 20.72 31.09 0.54
N LEU A 291 21.44 31.77 -0.35
CA LEU A 291 22.74 31.30 -0.86
C LEU A 291 23.79 31.19 0.26
N GLU A 292 23.82 32.11 1.21
CA GLU A 292 24.71 32.06 2.37
C GLU A 292 24.35 30.90 3.32
N ARG A 293 23.05 30.60 3.52
CA ARG A 293 22.60 29.41 4.27
C ARG A 293 22.90 28.10 3.56
N GLU A 294 22.81 28.04 2.25
CA GLU A 294 23.17 26.85 1.46
C GLU A 294 24.69 26.65 1.43
N ALA A 295 25.47 27.73 1.31
CA ALA A 295 26.92 27.70 1.43
C ALA A 295 27.37 27.26 2.84
N ALA A 296 26.68 27.69 3.89
CA ALA A 296 26.94 27.24 5.27
C ALA A 296 26.61 25.76 5.50
N LYS A 297 25.58 25.21 4.84
CA LYS A 297 25.26 23.76 4.87
C LYS A 297 26.26 22.93 4.06
N ALA A 298 26.79 23.48 2.97
CA ALA A 298 27.80 22.82 2.13
C ALA A 298 29.20 22.79 2.79
N ALA A 299 29.45 23.61 3.82
CA ALA A 299 30.75 23.76 4.45
C ALA A 299 31.08 22.72 5.56
N ILE A 300 30.13 21.86 5.98
CA ILE A 300 30.36 20.93 7.10
C ILE A 300 30.55 19.49 6.61
N LYS A 301 31.77 18.97 6.78
CA LYS A 301 32.21 17.67 6.27
C LYS A 301 31.63 16.50 7.09
N PRO A 302 30.94 15.52 6.48
CA PRO A 302 30.48 14.32 7.19
C PRO A 302 31.68 13.46 7.64
N ALA A 303 31.49 12.71 8.74
CA ALA A 303 32.48 11.76 9.23
C ALA A 303 32.10 10.35 8.79
N ARG A 304 33.07 9.57 8.30
CA ARG A 304 32.88 8.18 7.88
C ARG A 304 33.25 7.25 9.03
N GLY A 305 32.40 6.27 9.28
CA GLY A 305 32.60 5.22 10.26
C GLY A 305 32.40 3.85 9.64
N TRP A 306 33.07 2.85 10.21
CA TRP A 306 32.86 1.45 9.88
C TRP A 306 32.53 0.70 11.16
N MET A 307 31.42 -0.03 11.16
CA MET A 307 31.09 -0.91 12.26
C MET A 307 31.22 -2.36 11.81
N VAL A 308 32.05 -3.13 12.51
CA VAL A 308 32.33 -4.53 12.21
C VAL A 308 31.60 -5.41 13.21
N VAL A 309 30.69 -6.27 12.74
CA VAL A 309 29.93 -7.19 13.58
C VAL A 309 30.48 -8.59 13.42
N HIS A 310 31.12 -9.12 14.46
CA HIS A 310 31.80 -10.42 14.39
C HIS A 310 30.90 -11.63 14.63
N GLY A 311 29.78 -11.46 15.33
CA GLY A 311 28.87 -12.53 15.76
C GLY A 311 27.68 -12.79 14.84
N ALA A 312 27.67 -12.19 13.64
CA ALA A 312 26.59 -12.34 12.67
C ALA A 312 27.11 -12.84 11.32
N ASP A 313 26.34 -13.73 10.70
CA ASP A 313 26.62 -14.27 9.37
C ASP A 313 26.07 -13.33 8.28
N PHE A 314 26.95 -12.92 7.36
CA PHE A 314 26.58 -12.09 6.22
C PHE A 314 25.52 -12.74 5.34
N VAL A 315 25.49 -14.07 5.20
CA VAL A 315 24.47 -14.75 4.37
C VAL A 315 23.06 -14.59 4.94
N THR A 316 22.94 -14.47 6.27
CA THR A 316 21.66 -14.22 6.92
C THR A 316 21.27 -12.75 6.80
N VAL A 317 22.24 -11.84 6.96
CA VAL A 317 22.01 -10.40 6.81
C VAL A 317 21.73 -9.99 5.36
N SER A 318 22.35 -10.65 4.38
CA SER A 318 22.20 -10.32 2.96
C SER A 318 20.80 -10.61 2.41
N LYS A 319 20.11 -11.61 2.96
CA LYS A 319 18.70 -11.92 2.64
C LYS A 319 17.73 -10.81 3.05
N GLU A 320 18.08 -10.04 4.07
CA GLU A 320 17.26 -8.96 4.61
C GLU A 320 18.07 -7.65 4.73
N LEU A 321 18.86 -7.33 3.71
CA LEU A 321 19.81 -6.21 3.71
C LEU A 321 19.12 -4.87 4.00
N ALA A 322 17.98 -4.60 3.38
CA ALA A 322 17.21 -3.37 3.60
C ALA A 322 16.71 -3.26 5.05
N ARG A 323 16.17 -4.35 5.61
CA ARG A 323 15.71 -4.42 7.00
C ARG A 323 16.88 -4.21 7.97
N PHE A 324 18.01 -4.82 7.69
CA PHE A 324 19.22 -4.68 8.52
C PHE A 324 19.76 -3.25 8.50
N ARG A 325 19.82 -2.60 7.32
CA ARG A 325 20.20 -1.18 7.19
C ARG A 325 19.25 -0.28 7.98
N HIS A 326 17.94 -0.49 7.85
CA HIS A 326 16.94 0.26 8.61
C HIS A 326 17.09 0.06 10.11
N LEU A 327 17.25 -1.19 10.56
CA LEU A 327 17.44 -1.53 11.97
C LEU A 327 18.70 -0.86 12.54
N PHE A 328 19.80 -0.89 11.79
CA PHE A 328 21.04 -0.21 12.15
C PHE A 328 20.83 1.30 12.32
N VAL A 329 20.31 1.99 11.29
CA VAL A 329 20.08 3.45 11.32
C VAL A 329 19.16 3.83 12.46
N LYS A 330 18.03 3.13 12.64
CA LYS A 330 17.05 3.41 13.69
C LYS A 330 17.64 3.25 15.09
N CYS A 331 18.35 2.15 15.34
CA CYS A 331 18.89 1.87 16.67
C CYS A 331 20.07 2.76 17.01
N VAL A 332 20.94 3.09 16.05
CA VAL A 332 22.05 4.03 16.25
C VAL A 332 21.53 5.46 16.47
N ALA A 333 20.55 5.90 15.68
CA ALA A 333 19.91 7.20 15.85
C ALA A 333 19.26 7.34 17.23
N GLN A 334 18.51 6.32 17.66
CA GLN A 334 17.90 6.28 18.98
C GLN A 334 18.93 6.25 20.12
N ALA A 335 20.03 5.49 19.96
CA ALA A 335 21.07 5.41 20.99
C ALA A 335 21.86 6.71 21.16
N LEU A 336 21.96 7.51 20.09
CA LEU A 336 22.63 8.81 20.11
C LEU A 336 21.68 9.98 20.39
N ASP A 337 20.37 9.73 20.47
CA ASP A 337 19.32 10.75 20.57
C ASP A 337 19.39 11.79 19.43
N ILE A 338 19.51 11.27 18.20
CA ILE A 338 19.59 12.09 16.97
C ILE A 338 18.53 11.65 15.95
N PRO A 339 18.07 12.55 15.07
CA PRO A 339 17.26 12.16 13.92
C PRO A 339 17.96 11.14 13.01
N SER A 340 17.22 10.12 12.55
CA SER A 340 17.75 9.05 11.68
C SER A 340 18.32 9.55 10.35
N GLY A 341 17.84 10.68 9.82
CA GLY A 341 18.35 11.29 8.58
C GLY A 341 19.77 11.86 8.67
N ILE A 342 20.42 11.79 9.83
CA ILE A 342 21.82 12.17 10.03
C ILE A 342 22.78 11.02 9.70
N LEU A 343 22.27 9.78 9.64
CA LEU A 343 23.06 8.59 9.35
C LEU A 343 22.72 8.08 7.94
N THR A 344 23.74 7.84 7.13
CA THR A 344 23.58 7.20 5.83
C THR A 344 24.47 5.97 5.75
N VAL A 345 23.89 4.81 5.45
CA VAL A 345 24.67 3.58 5.25
C VAL A 345 25.15 3.58 3.80
N VAL A 346 26.47 3.59 3.63
CA VAL A 346 27.10 3.60 2.30
C VAL A 346 27.13 2.21 1.71
N ASP A 347 27.54 1.23 2.52
CA ASP A 347 27.66 -0.16 2.06
C ASP A 347 27.64 -1.15 3.23
N VAL A 348 27.32 -2.41 2.93
CA VAL A 348 27.44 -3.52 3.88
C VAL A 348 28.18 -4.65 3.17
N THR A 349 29.43 -4.91 3.56
CA THR A 349 30.32 -5.83 2.84
C THR A 349 30.47 -7.20 3.52
N PRO A 350 30.71 -8.27 2.73
CA PRO A 350 30.90 -9.63 3.24
C PRO A 350 32.20 -9.80 4.05
N GLY A 351 32.13 -10.65 5.08
CA GLY A 351 33.16 -10.89 6.11
C GLY A 351 32.50 -11.09 7.49
N SER A 352 33.14 -10.66 8.58
CA SER A 352 32.37 -10.12 9.72
C SER A 352 31.53 -8.97 9.16
N VAL A 353 30.22 -8.91 9.42
CA VAL A 353 29.32 -7.95 8.75
C VAL A 353 29.83 -6.52 8.96
N VAL A 354 30.40 -5.91 7.92
CA VAL A 354 30.97 -4.56 8.00
C VAL A 354 29.97 -3.58 7.43
N VAL A 355 29.45 -2.70 8.30
CA VAL A 355 28.57 -1.60 7.93
C VAL A 355 29.41 -0.34 7.77
N GLU A 356 29.50 0.14 6.54
CA GLU A 356 30.08 1.44 6.26
C GLU A 356 28.99 2.52 6.29
N PHE A 357 29.20 3.60 7.02
CA PHE A 357 28.22 4.67 7.15
C PHE A 357 28.86 6.05 7.27
N LEU A 358 28.09 7.08 6.91
CA LEU A 358 28.42 8.48 7.15
C LEU A 358 27.52 9.04 8.23
N VAL A 359 28.14 9.81 9.13
CA VAL A 359 27.47 10.60 10.15
C VAL A 359 27.57 12.06 9.74
N HIS A 360 26.42 12.69 9.57
CA HIS A 360 26.34 14.13 9.38
C HIS A 360 26.34 14.83 10.75
N PRO A 361 26.74 16.11 10.85
CA PRO A 361 26.57 16.87 12.08
C PRO A 361 25.07 17.07 12.35
N SER A 362 24.66 16.94 13.61
CA SER A 362 23.33 17.38 14.01
C SER A 362 23.33 18.90 14.12
N ALA A 363 22.49 19.58 13.35
CA ALA A 363 22.18 21.00 13.52
C ALA A 363 20.68 21.20 13.85
N ARG A 364 20.00 20.12 14.23
CA ARG A 364 18.56 20.08 14.51
C ARG A 364 18.35 19.61 15.94
N ALA A 365 17.25 20.05 16.55
CA ALA A 365 16.83 19.67 17.91
C ALA A 365 17.75 20.11 19.07
N GLY A 366 18.57 21.15 18.89
CA GLY A 366 19.41 21.71 19.97
C GLY A 366 20.69 20.90 20.26
N ASP A 367 20.95 19.84 19.50
CA ASP A 367 22.21 19.11 19.51
C ASP A 367 23.27 19.87 18.70
N ASN A 368 24.38 20.22 19.35
CA ASN A 368 25.51 20.93 18.74
C ASN A 368 26.71 19.99 18.47
N ARG A 369 26.54 18.66 18.62
CA ARG A 369 27.62 17.70 18.42
C ARG A 369 28.01 17.64 16.94
N ASN A 370 29.32 17.73 16.69
CA ASN A 370 29.87 17.53 15.35
C ASN A 370 29.93 16.03 14.98
N ALA A 371 30.14 15.73 13.70
CA ALA A 371 30.13 14.36 13.20
C ALA A 371 31.16 13.44 13.90
N THR A 372 32.31 13.98 14.31
CA THR A 372 33.34 13.22 15.06
C THR A 372 32.91 12.94 16.50
N GLN A 373 32.27 13.90 17.18
CA GLN A 373 31.73 13.72 18.52
C GLN A 373 30.60 12.68 18.54
N LEU A 374 29.79 12.62 17.47
CA LEU A 374 28.76 11.59 17.32
C LEU A 374 29.37 10.18 17.13
N LEU A 375 30.48 10.05 16.38
CA LEU A 375 31.20 8.79 16.28
C LEU A 375 31.82 8.36 17.61
N ILE A 376 32.37 9.29 18.39
CA ILE A 376 32.90 9.01 19.74
C ILE A 376 31.77 8.54 20.67
N ALA A 377 30.64 9.24 20.68
CA ALA A 377 29.48 8.84 21.47
C ALA A 377 28.95 7.45 21.05
N LEU A 378 29.03 7.10 19.76
CA LEU A 378 28.65 5.76 19.29
C LEU A 378 29.64 4.70 19.79
N ALA A 379 30.93 4.99 19.80
CA ALA A 379 31.93 4.09 20.39
C ALA A 379 31.64 3.84 21.87
N GLU A 380 31.28 4.88 22.63
CA GLU A 380 30.90 4.75 24.05
C GLU A 380 29.66 3.87 24.25
N GLN A 381 28.65 3.97 23.37
CA GLN A 381 27.49 3.08 23.38
C GLN A 381 27.89 1.62 23.08
N LEU A 382 28.92 1.38 22.27
CA LEU A 382 29.41 0.03 22.00
C LEU A 382 30.29 -0.50 23.12
N ILE A 383 31.03 0.33 23.86
CA ILE A 383 31.85 -0.11 24.99
C ILE A 383 30.98 -0.48 26.20
N ASN A 384 29.92 0.28 26.47
CA ASN A 384 29.06 0.04 27.63
C ASN A 384 28.08 -1.10 27.38
N SER A 385 28.22 -2.22 28.12
CA SER A 385 27.35 -3.39 28.03
C SER A 385 25.87 -3.11 28.30
N ASN A 386 25.56 -2.05 29.06
CA ASN A 386 24.20 -1.65 29.42
C ASN A 386 23.64 -0.50 28.55
N SER A 387 24.31 -0.18 27.45
CA SER A 387 23.90 0.88 26.54
C SER A 387 22.53 0.64 25.90
N THR A 388 21.91 1.71 25.41
CA THR A 388 20.62 1.63 24.70
C THR A 388 20.77 0.80 23.43
N LEU A 389 21.92 0.87 22.77
CA LEU A 389 22.23 0.10 21.57
C LEU A 389 22.33 -1.40 21.86
N ARG A 390 22.96 -1.80 22.97
CA ARG A 390 23.11 -3.22 23.37
C ARG A 390 21.86 -3.83 24.01
N ARG A 391 21.02 -3.03 24.66
CA ARG A 391 19.73 -3.49 25.21
C ARG A 391 18.57 -3.47 24.20
N GLY A 392 18.75 -2.74 23.09
CA GLY A 392 17.72 -2.56 22.06
C GLY A 392 17.64 -3.71 21.05
N HIS A 393 16.83 -3.49 20.01
CA HIS A 393 16.60 -4.47 18.93
C HIS A 393 17.86 -4.80 18.12
N PHE A 394 18.86 -3.91 18.12
CA PHE A 394 20.17 -4.16 17.52
C PHE A 394 21.16 -4.87 18.46
N GLY A 395 20.73 -5.20 19.69
CA GLY A 395 21.59 -5.70 20.76
C GLY A 395 22.36 -6.98 20.42
N ALA A 396 21.72 -7.92 19.71
CA ALA A 396 22.37 -9.16 19.28
C ALA A 396 23.57 -8.91 18.35
N TYR A 397 23.45 -7.92 17.45
CA TYR A 397 24.55 -7.51 16.56
C TYR A 397 25.57 -6.67 17.32
N ALA A 398 25.11 -5.70 18.10
CA ALA A 398 25.95 -4.82 18.93
C ALA A 398 26.81 -5.59 19.94
N ALA A 399 26.37 -6.77 20.38
CA ALA A 399 27.07 -7.63 21.34
C ALA A 399 28.54 -7.88 20.93
N SER A 400 28.74 -8.09 19.63
CA SER A 400 30.02 -8.41 18.99
C SER A 400 30.54 -7.31 18.08
N ALA A 401 29.94 -6.12 18.14
CA ALA A 401 30.25 -5.04 17.22
C ALA A 401 31.41 -4.18 17.73
N GLU A 402 32.32 -3.83 16.81
CA GLU A 402 33.41 -2.88 17.01
C GLU A 402 33.27 -1.69 16.05
N LEU A 403 33.65 -0.50 16.49
CA LEU A 403 33.67 0.70 15.65
C LEU A 403 35.11 1.06 15.25
N LEU A 404 35.36 1.12 13.96
CA LEU A 404 36.62 1.58 13.37
C LEU A 404 36.44 3.01 12.84
N VAL A 405 37.33 3.92 13.27
CA VAL A 405 37.33 5.35 12.88
C VAL A 405 38.70 5.70 12.27
N GLY A 406 38.77 5.98 10.95
CA GLY A 406 40.02 6.36 10.27
C GLY A 406 40.04 6.07 8.76
N GLU A 407 41.09 6.46 8.02
CA GLU A 407 41.22 6.15 6.59
C GLU A 407 41.67 4.71 6.36
N THR A 408 40.75 3.74 6.19
CA THR A 408 41.16 2.41 5.69
C THR A 408 40.12 1.72 4.81
N ARG A 409 40.45 1.59 3.51
CA ARG A 409 40.50 0.29 2.79
C ARG A 409 41.16 0.32 1.40
N ARG A 410 41.58 1.48 0.86
CA ARG A 410 42.14 1.54 -0.52
C ARG A 410 43.66 1.74 -0.66
N LYS A 411 44.45 1.90 0.40
CA LYS A 411 45.93 1.91 0.31
C LYS A 411 46.62 0.62 0.77
N ALA A 412 45.94 -0.28 1.48
CA ALA A 412 46.57 -1.52 1.98
C ALA A 412 46.66 -2.65 0.93
N VAL A 413 45.83 -2.62 -0.12
CA VAL A 413 45.78 -3.72 -1.12
C VAL A 413 46.94 -3.64 -2.13
N HIS A 414 47.67 -2.53 -2.22
CA HIS A 414 48.86 -2.43 -3.08
C HIS A 414 50.18 -2.80 -2.41
N ALA A 415 50.18 -3.11 -1.11
CA ALA A 415 51.39 -3.43 -0.34
C ALA A 415 51.48 -4.89 0.14
N LEU A 416 50.67 -5.79 -0.42
CA LEU A 416 50.76 -7.23 -0.13
C LEU A 416 51.10 -8.01 -1.40
N SER A 417 52.30 -7.72 -1.91
CA SER A 417 53.07 -8.72 -2.65
C SER A 417 53.45 -9.81 -1.65
N ILE A 418 53.17 -11.06 -2.02
CA ILE A 418 53.47 -12.27 -1.29
C ILE A 418 55.00 -12.44 -1.26
N ALA A 419 55.64 -11.99 -0.20
CA ALA A 419 56.99 -12.39 0.17
C ALA A 419 57.16 -12.12 1.68
N ASP A 420 57.62 -13.13 2.40
CA ASP A 420 58.06 -13.07 3.79
C ASP A 420 56.97 -12.92 4.87
N GLY A 421 56.25 -14.03 5.10
CA GLY A 421 56.28 -14.74 6.40
C GLY A 421 56.07 -13.99 7.73
N VAL A 422 55.49 -12.79 7.75
CA VAL A 422 55.23 -12.04 8.99
C VAL A 422 53.73 -11.85 9.18
N ILE A 423 53.16 -12.60 10.13
CA ILE A 423 51.84 -12.35 10.68
C ILE A 423 52.00 -11.23 11.71
N CYS A 424 51.70 -9.99 11.32
CA CYS A 424 51.56 -8.89 12.28
C CYS A 424 50.15 -8.93 12.87
N CYS A 425 50.04 -9.50 14.06
CA CYS A 425 48.85 -9.35 14.90
C CYS A 425 48.78 -7.91 15.45
N ASP A 426 47.60 -7.30 15.35
CA ASP A 426 47.29 -6.00 15.95
C ASP A 426 47.56 -6.00 17.47
N GLN A 427 48.14 -4.90 17.92
CA GLN A 427 48.87 -4.74 19.19
C GLN A 427 47.99 -4.50 20.45
N SER A 428 46.71 -4.91 20.48
CA SER A 428 45.85 -4.61 21.64
C SER A 428 45.17 -5.80 22.32
N VAL A 429 45.41 -7.06 21.91
CA VAL A 429 44.92 -8.24 22.66
C VAL A 429 46.02 -9.29 22.81
N GLN A 430 47.03 -8.99 23.63
CA GLN A 430 47.80 -10.03 24.29
C GLN A 430 47.19 -10.28 25.67
N CYS A 431 46.45 -11.39 25.81
CA CYS A 431 46.47 -12.29 26.97
C CYS A 431 45.39 -13.39 26.84
N CYS A 432 45.36 -14.14 25.74
CA CYS A 432 44.74 -15.48 25.74
C CYS A 432 45.66 -16.39 24.94
N SER A 433 46.11 -17.50 25.54
CA SER A 433 46.90 -18.48 24.80
C SER A 433 46.07 -18.99 23.62
N PRO A 434 46.65 -19.19 22.43
CA PRO A 434 45.92 -19.72 21.27
C PRO A 434 45.18 -21.03 21.58
N GLN A 435 45.72 -21.81 22.52
CA GLN A 435 45.10 -23.04 23.01
C GLN A 435 43.80 -22.77 23.79
N ALA A 436 43.76 -21.74 24.64
CA ALA A 436 42.56 -21.37 25.39
C ALA A 436 41.43 -20.88 24.47
N VAL A 437 41.77 -20.13 23.41
CA VAL A 437 40.81 -19.69 22.39
C VAL A 437 40.28 -20.89 21.61
N LEU A 438 41.15 -21.83 21.22
CA LEU A 438 40.74 -23.05 20.54
C LEU A 438 39.81 -23.91 21.41
N ASP A 439 40.14 -24.07 22.69
CA ASP A 439 39.31 -24.84 23.64
C ASP A 439 37.94 -24.19 23.85
N GLU A 440 37.87 -22.85 23.90
CA GLU A 440 36.61 -22.11 23.97
C GLU A 440 35.77 -22.28 22.70
N VAL A 441 36.38 -22.18 21.52
CA VAL A 441 35.71 -22.38 20.23
C VAL A 441 35.17 -23.81 20.12
N LEU A 442 35.96 -24.81 20.51
CA LEU A 442 35.51 -26.21 20.53
C LEU A 442 34.38 -26.45 21.54
N ALA A 443 34.40 -25.77 22.69
CA ALA A 443 33.31 -25.83 23.67
C ALA A 443 32.01 -25.23 23.12
N ARG A 444 32.08 -24.08 22.43
CA ARG A 444 30.93 -23.45 21.76
C ARG A 444 30.39 -24.33 20.63
N LEU A 445 31.27 -24.94 19.85
CA LEU A 445 30.89 -25.83 18.74
C LEU A 445 30.13 -27.06 19.24
N ARG A 446 30.53 -27.64 20.38
CA ARG A 446 29.78 -28.73 21.04
C ARG A 446 28.40 -28.31 21.53
N ILE A 447 28.24 -27.08 22.01
CA ILE A 447 26.93 -26.55 22.43
C ILE A 447 26.01 -26.41 21.22
N GLU A 448 26.52 -25.83 20.13
CA GLU A 448 25.75 -25.67 18.90
C GLU A 448 25.40 -27.02 18.25
N GLN A 449 26.32 -27.99 18.29
CA GLN A 449 26.03 -29.35 17.82
C GLN A 449 24.87 -29.98 18.60
N ARG A 450 24.84 -29.87 19.93
CA ARG A 450 23.71 -30.35 20.75
C ARG A 450 22.40 -29.62 20.45
N ARG A 451 22.46 -28.31 20.16
CA ARG A 451 21.27 -27.53 19.76
C ARG A 451 20.74 -28.00 18.41
N ALA A 452 21.62 -28.26 17.44
CA ALA A 452 21.26 -28.79 16.14
C ALA A 452 20.63 -30.18 16.25
N GLU A 453 21.23 -31.09 17.02
CA GLU A 453 20.68 -32.43 17.27
C GLU A 453 19.30 -32.37 17.94
N ALA A 454 19.12 -31.49 18.94
CA ALA A 454 17.82 -31.29 19.59
C ALA A 454 16.77 -30.69 18.65
N ALA A 455 17.16 -29.82 17.72
CA ALA A 455 16.28 -29.27 16.70
C ALA A 455 15.87 -30.34 15.67
N GLU A 456 16.80 -31.19 15.26
CA GLU A 456 16.53 -32.31 14.35
C GLU A 456 15.55 -33.32 14.97
N GLU A 457 15.69 -33.63 16.26
CA GLU A 457 14.78 -34.53 16.98
C GLU A 457 13.36 -33.94 17.09
N LYS A 458 13.25 -32.65 17.37
CA LYS A 458 11.95 -31.95 17.36
C LYS A 458 11.30 -31.96 15.98
N TYR A 459 12.09 -31.79 14.92
CA TYR A 459 11.60 -31.88 13.55
C TYR A 459 11.08 -33.28 13.23
N LYS A 460 11.81 -34.35 13.62
CA LYS A 460 11.36 -35.73 13.46
C LYS A 460 10.03 -35.99 14.17
N GLN A 461 9.87 -35.49 15.40
CA GLN A 461 8.61 -35.59 16.15
C GLN A 461 7.46 -34.85 15.45
N ALA A 462 7.70 -33.64 14.96
CA ALA A 462 6.70 -32.86 14.22
C ALA A 462 6.25 -33.56 12.93
N VAL A 463 7.17 -34.20 12.20
CA VAL A 463 6.84 -34.98 11.00
C VAL A 463 5.99 -36.20 11.33
N ILE A 464 6.26 -36.89 12.45
CA ILE A 464 5.44 -38.02 12.91
C ILE A 464 4.03 -37.54 13.28
N GLU A 465 3.92 -36.40 13.99
CA GLU A 465 2.62 -35.83 14.36
C GLU A 465 1.81 -35.40 13.14
N LEU A 466 2.46 -34.79 12.14
CA LEU A 466 1.82 -34.42 10.88
C LEU A 466 1.25 -35.65 10.15
N ARG A 467 2.02 -36.74 10.04
CA ARG A 467 1.52 -37.98 9.44
C ARG A 467 0.29 -38.53 10.16
N ARG A 468 0.29 -38.49 11.50
CA ARG A 468 -0.86 -38.93 12.31
C ARG A 468 -2.10 -38.05 12.07
N ARG A 469 -1.90 -36.73 11.91
CA ARG A 469 -3.00 -35.81 11.57
C ARG A 469 -3.52 -36.07 10.15
N ASP A 470 -2.66 -36.31 9.18
CA ASP A 470 -3.07 -36.66 7.82
C ASP A 470 -3.89 -37.95 7.76
N GLU A 471 -3.52 -38.97 8.55
CA GLU A 471 -4.32 -40.20 8.68
C GLU A 471 -5.69 -39.92 9.30
N SER A 472 -5.74 -39.05 10.31
CA SER A 472 -6.99 -38.65 10.95
C SER A 472 -7.89 -37.88 9.98
N VAL A 473 -7.32 -36.93 9.21
CA VAL A 473 -8.04 -36.19 8.17
C VAL A 473 -8.58 -37.15 7.12
N LYS A 474 -7.77 -38.09 6.62
CA LYS A 474 -8.24 -39.11 5.66
C LYS A 474 -9.40 -39.94 6.21
N SER A 475 -9.38 -40.29 7.50
CA SER A 475 -10.48 -41.03 8.13
C SER A 475 -11.76 -40.19 8.22
N LEU A 476 -11.65 -38.90 8.56
CA LEU A 476 -12.78 -37.97 8.62
C LEU A 476 -13.36 -37.69 7.24
N THR A 477 -12.52 -37.53 6.21
CA THR A 477 -12.98 -37.38 4.82
C THR A 477 -13.80 -38.58 4.38
N LYS A 478 -13.32 -39.81 4.65
CA LYS A 478 -14.09 -41.03 4.33
C LYS A 478 -15.44 -41.09 5.04
N LEU A 479 -15.51 -40.68 6.31
CA LEU A 479 -16.78 -40.63 7.05
C LEU A 479 -17.73 -39.58 6.47
N LEU A 480 -17.20 -38.43 6.05
CA LEU A 480 -17.99 -37.37 5.44
C LEU A 480 -18.54 -37.79 4.07
N ASP A 481 -17.76 -38.51 3.27
CA ASP A 481 -18.21 -39.04 1.99
C ASP A 481 -19.30 -40.10 2.16
N LEU A 482 -19.16 -41.00 3.16
CA LEU A 482 -20.21 -41.97 3.52
C LEU A 482 -21.49 -41.27 4.00
N ALA A 483 -21.38 -40.22 4.80
CA ALA A 483 -22.54 -39.46 5.27
C ALA A 483 -23.27 -38.76 4.11
N LYS A 484 -22.53 -38.22 3.14
CA LYS A 484 -23.12 -37.64 1.92
C LYS A 484 -23.87 -38.69 1.09
N GLN A 485 -23.27 -39.87 0.90
CA GLN A 485 -23.94 -40.97 0.18
C GLN A 485 -25.25 -41.38 0.86
N GLN A 486 -25.26 -41.50 2.19
CA GLN A 486 -26.49 -41.80 2.93
C GLN A 486 -27.55 -40.71 2.83
N GLU A 487 -27.15 -39.44 2.74
CA GLU A 487 -28.09 -38.33 2.53
C GLU A 487 -28.67 -38.34 1.12
N GLU A 488 -27.86 -38.67 0.10
CA GLU A 488 -28.31 -38.81 -1.28
C GLU A 488 -29.27 -39.99 -1.44
N GLU A 489 -28.96 -41.15 -0.86
CA GLU A 489 -29.86 -42.32 -0.83
C GLU A 489 -31.21 -41.98 -0.18
N LYS A 490 -31.20 -41.29 0.97
CA LYS A 490 -32.46 -40.84 1.61
C LYS A 490 -33.26 -39.86 0.76
N LYS A 491 -32.59 -38.96 0.03
CA LYS A 491 -33.26 -38.03 -0.90
C LYS A 491 -33.82 -38.77 -2.12
N GLU A 492 -33.20 -39.85 -2.55
CA GLU A 492 -33.72 -40.71 -3.62
C GLU A 492 -34.93 -41.51 -3.13
N GLU A 493 -34.86 -42.14 -1.96
CA GLU A 493 -36.00 -42.83 -1.33
C GLU A 493 -37.20 -41.90 -1.11
N GLN A 494 -36.95 -40.65 -0.68
CA GLN A 494 -38.01 -39.64 -0.55
C GLN A 494 -38.67 -39.30 -1.89
N ARG A 495 -37.86 -39.11 -2.95
CA ARG A 495 -38.39 -38.85 -4.30
C ARG A 495 -39.21 -40.02 -4.84
N ASP A 496 -38.77 -41.26 -4.59
CA ASP A 496 -39.51 -42.45 -4.98
C ASP A 496 -40.83 -42.58 -4.21
N ALA A 497 -40.83 -42.28 -2.91
CA ALA A 497 -42.04 -42.27 -2.09
C ALA A 497 -43.05 -41.21 -2.56
N GLU A 498 -42.59 -39.99 -2.83
CA GLU A 498 -43.40 -38.91 -3.40
C GLU A 498 -43.97 -39.29 -4.77
N MET A 499 -43.17 -39.93 -5.63
CA MET A 499 -43.61 -40.40 -6.94
C MET A 499 -44.67 -41.50 -6.84
N GLN A 500 -44.52 -42.44 -5.90
CA GLN A 500 -45.53 -43.46 -5.64
C GLN A 500 -46.82 -42.87 -5.10
N GLU A 501 -46.74 -41.89 -4.20
CA GLU A 501 -47.92 -41.21 -3.66
C GLU A 501 -48.65 -40.43 -4.76
N PHE A 502 -47.91 -39.69 -5.59
CA PHE A 502 -48.45 -39.01 -6.76
C PHE A 502 -49.14 -39.98 -7.72
N GLY A 503 -48.52 -41.13 -8.00
CA GLY A 503 -49.12 -42.19 -8.80
C GLY A 503 -50.45 -42.71 -8.24
N LYS A 504 -50.54 -42.91 -6.92
CA LYS A 504 -51.79 -43.31 -6.25
C LYS A 504 -52.88 -42.24 -6.35
N GLN A 505 -52.51 -40.96 -6.18
CA GLN A 505 -53.45 -39.84 -6.34
C GLN A 505 -53.99 -39.77 -7.77
N LEU A 506 -53.16 -40.01 -8.77
CA LEU A 506 -53.56 -40.04 -10.18
C LEU A 506 -54.56 -41.16 -10.49
N LEU A 507 -54.31 -42.37 -9.97
CA LEU A 507 -55.25 -43.49 -10.09
C LEU A 507 -56.60 -43.18 -9.41
N HIS A 508 -56.56 -42.57 -8.23
CA HIS A 508 -57.78 -42.17 -7.52
C HIS A 508 -58.58 -41.12 -8.30
N LEU A 509 -57.92 -40.15 -8.92
CA LEU A 509 -58.58 -39.17 -9.81
C LEU A 509 -59.17 -39.83 -11.05
N GLU A 510 -58.50 -40.83 -11.62
CA GLU A 510 -59.03 -41.60 -12.75
C GLU A 510 -60.28 -42.39 -12.36
N GLU A 511 -60.30 -43.02 -11.18
CA GLU A 511 -61.48 -43.70 -10.64
C GLU A 511 -62.65 -42.73 -10.41
N LEU A 512 -62.39 -41.55 -9.81
CA LEU A 512 -63.41 -40.51 -9.64
C LEU A 512 -63.96 -40.01 -10.98
N ALA A 513 -63.11 -39.88 -12.00
CA ALA A 513 -63.55 -39.51 -13.34
C ALA A 513 -64.44 -40.58 -13.98
N LYS A 514 -64.13 -41.87 -13.78
CA LYS A 514 -64.96 -43.00 -14.23
C LYS A 514 -66.31 -43.03 -13.53
N LEU A 515 -66.36 -42.77 -12.22
CA LEU A 515 -67.61 -42.69 -11.46
C LEU A 515 -68.48 -41.53 -11.95
N ARG A 516 -67.93 -40.33 -12.13
CA ARG A 516 -68.67 -39.20 -12.71
C ARG A 516 -69.20 -39.49 -14.12
N ALA A 517 -68.45 -40.22 -14.93
CA ALA A 517 -68.90 -40.61 -16.27
C ALA A 517 -70.05 -41.63 -16.23
N LEU A 518 -70.19 -42.40 -15.15
CA LEU A 518 -71.33 -43.29 -14.92
C LEU A 518 -72.56 -42.49 -14.45
N ASP A 519 -72.40 -41.56 -13.52
CA ASP A 519 -73.49 -40.68 -13.04
C ASP A 519 -74.10 -39.90 -14.21
N VAL A 520 -73.26 -39.30 -15.08
CA VAL A 520 -73.74 -38.58 -16.28
C VAL A 520 -74.52 -39.51 -17.23
N LYS A 521 -74.16 -40.79 -17.30
CA LYS A 521 -74.89 -41.78 -18.12
C LYS A 521 -76.20 -42.22 -17.49
N GLU A 522 -76.33 -42.19 -16.17
CA GLU A 522 -77.60 -42.43 -15.48
C GLU A 522 -78.52 -41.22 -15.63
N ASP A 523 -78.01 -40.01 -15.43
CA ASP A 523 -78.75 -38.76 -15.63
C ASP A 523 -79.33 -38.67 -17.06
N LEU A 524 -78.54 -39.03 -18.08
CA LEU A 524 -79.00 -39.06 -19.47
C LEU A 524 -80.12 -40.09 -19.70
N ARG A 525 -80.05 -41.27 -19.08
CA ARG A 525 -81.12 -42.27 -19.18
C ARG A 525 -82.39 -41.81 -18.48
N ASP A 526 -82.26 -41.18 -17.33
CA ASP A 526 -83.41 -40.62 -16.60
C ASP A 526 -84.06 -39.49 -17.40
N GLN A 527 -83.27 -38.69 -18.12
CA GLN A 527 -83.75 -37.66 -19.04
C GLN A 527 -84.52 -38.25 -20.22
N GLU A 528 -84.00 -39.30 -20.86
CA GLU A 528 -84.69 -40.03 -21.94
C GLU A 528 -86.02 -40.64 -21.46
N VAL A 529 -86.06 -41.16 -20.22
CA VAL A 529 -87.30 -41.69 -19.61
C VAL A 529 -88.32 -40.59 -19.33
N ILE A 530 -87.87 -39.39 -18.93
CA ILE A 530 -88.74 -38.24 -18.71
C ILE A 530 -89.31 -37.73 -20.05
N GLU A 531 -88.48 -37.62 -21.09
CA GLU A 531 -88.93 -37.23 -22.43
C GLU A 531 -89.94 -38.23 -22.99
N PHE A 532 -89.67 -39.53 -22.86
CA PHE A 532 -90.61 -40.58 -23.31
C PHE A 532 -91.95 -40.52 -22.58
N LYS A 533 -91.95 -40.21 -21.27
CA LYS A 533 -93.20 -40.01 -20.50
C LYS A 533 -93.95 -38.75 -20.92
N GLN A 534 -93.26 -37.68 -21.30
CA GLN A 534 -93.89 -36.47 -21.82
C GLN A 534 -94.53 -36.72 -23.19
N GLU A 535 -93.85 -37.44 -24.09
CA GLU A 535 -94.42 -37.86 -25.38
C GLU A 535 -95.67 -38.72 -25.21
N LEU A 536 -95.64 -39.69 -24.28
CA LEU A 536 -96.81 -40.51 -23.92
C LEU A 536 -97.98 -39.67 -23.38
N SER A 537 -97.70 -38.70 -22.50
CA SER A 537 -98.73 -37.78 -21.99
C SER A 537 -99.36 -36.92 -23.08
N THR A 538 -98.58 -36.46 -24.06
CA THR A 538 -99.11 -35.69 -25.21
C THR A 538 -99.95 -36.54 -26.16
N LEU A 539 -99.64 -37.82 -26.30
CA LEU A 539 -100.45 -38.78 -27.08
C LEU A 539 -101.77 -39.12 -26.38
N GLU A 540 -101.78 -39.22 -25.05
CA GLU A 540 -103.00 -39.44 -24.26
C GLU A 540 -103.94 -38.21 -24.25
N GLU A 541 -103.40 -36.99 -24.32
CA GLU A 541 -104.20 -35.77 -24.46
C GLU A 541 -104.86 -35.64 -25.84
N GLN A 542 -104.26 -36.18 -26.91
CA GLN A 542 -104.87 -36.22 -28.25
C GLN A 542 -106.00 -37.25 -28.39
N GLN A 543 -106.17 -38.16 -27.44
CA GLN A 543 -107.23 -39.17 -27.44
C GLN A 543 -108.42 -38.83 -26.52
N ARG A 544 -108.45 -37.67 -25.86
CA ARG A 544 -109.65 -37.24 -25.13
C ARG A 544 -110.72 -36.74 -26.11
N PRO A 545 -111.89 -37.41 -26.22
CA PRO A 545 -112.97 -36.90 -27.03
C PRO A 545 -113.60 -35.69 -26.33
N SER A 546 -113.57 -34.53 -27.00
CA SER A 546 -114.36 -33.36 -26.64
C SER A 546 -115.84 -33.72 -26.68
N GLN A 547 -116.52 -33.58 -25.54
CA GLN A 547 -117.97 -33.48 -25.47
C GLN A 547 -118.47 -32.19 -26.08
#